data_AF-A0A0M4G4L5-F1
#
_entry.id   AF-A0A0M4G4L5-F1
#
_cell.length_a   1.000
_cell.length_b   1.000
_cell.length_c   1.000
_cell.angle_alpha   90.00
_cell.angle_beta   90.00
_cell.angle_gamma   90.00
#
_symmetry.space_group_name_H-M   'P 1'
#
loop_
_entity.id
_entity.type
_entity.pdbx_description
1 polymer ?
#
loop_
_entity_poly.entity_id
_entity_poly.type
_entity_poly.pdbx_seq_one_letter_code
_entity_poly.pdbx_strand_id
1 'polypeptide(L)' 'MSEPIELTRIKINQVSVEDKIKEAYIGDFPEPIRFGVHSGVKKFYGATPQVEYPSTLDHIVAAAGG' A
#
# COMPACT_ATOMS: atom_id res chain seq x y z
N MET A 1 10.52 -26.40 -16.47
CA MET A 1 10.61 -24.98 -16.10
C MET A 1 11.71 -24.85 -15.06
N SER A 2 12.62 -23.89 -15.21
CA SER A 2 13.67 -23.62 -14.23
C SER A 2 13.07 -23.07 -12.93
N GLU A 3 13.69 -23.37 -11.79
CA GLU A 3 13.26 -22.81 -10.51
C GLU A 3 13.48 -21.28 -10.50
N PRO A 4 12.53 -20.50 -9.95
CA PRO A 4 12.68 -19.06 -9.84
C PRO A 4 13.80 -18.72 -8.85
N ILE A 5 14.67 -17.79 -9.26
CA ILE A 5 15.82 -17.35 -8.44
C ILE A 5 15.37 -16.43 -7.31
N GLU A 6 14.31 -15.65 -7.52
CA GLU A 6 13.76 -14.72 -6.53
C GLU A 6 12.23 -14.66 -6.65
N LEU A 7 11.55 -14.61 -5.52
CA LEU A 7 10.10 -14.41 -5.42
C LEU A 7 9.83 -13.28 -4.44
N THR A 8 9.10 -12.26 -4.90
CA THR A 8 8.69 -11.16 -4.04
C THR A 8 7.80 -11.66 -2.91
N ARG A 9 8.27 -11.54 -1.66
CA ARG A 9 7.47 -11.81 -0.46
C ARG A 9 6.81 -10.52 -0.01
N ILE A 10 5.49 -10.48 0.02
CA ILE A 10 4.75 -9.31 0.52
C ILE A 10 3.73 -9.78 1.55
N LYS A 11 3.68 -9.10 2.70
CA LYS A 11 2.63 -9.25 3.70
C LYS A 11 1.90 -7.93 3.87
N ILE A 12 0.57 -7.96 3.77
CA ILE A 12 -0.28 -6.80 3.97
C ILE A 12 -1.00 -6.94 5.31
N ASN A 13 -0.84 -5.95 6.18
CA ASN A 13 -1.57 -5.85 7.44
C ASN A 13 -2.59 -4.70 7.34
N GLN A 14 -3.87 -4.99 7.57
CA GLN A 14 -4.89 -3.95 7.70
C GLN A 14 -4.80 -3.34 9.11
N VAL A 15 -4.31 -2.10 9.19
CA VAL A 15 -4.10 -1.41 10.47
C VAL A 15 -5.39 -0.76 10.96
N SER A 16 -6.13 -0.08 10.07
CA SER A 16 -7.43 0.53 10.39
C SER A 16 -8.38 0.37 9.21
N VAL A 17 -9.55 -0.23 9.44
CA VAL A 17 -10.59 -0.41 8.42
C VAL A 17 -11.37 0.89 8.16
N GLU A 18 -11.54 1.71 9.19
CA GLU A 18 -12.23 2.99 9.14
C GLU A 18 -11.40 4.02 8.37
N ASP A 19 -10.13 4.20 8.76
CA ASP A 19 -9.20 5.13 8.10
C ASP A 19 -8.61 4.58 6.79
N LYS A 20 -8.92 3.32 6.46
CA LYS A 20 -8.37 2.60 5.29
C LYS A 20 -6.83 2.47 5.29
N ILE A 21 -6.20 2.46 6.47
CA ILE A 21 -4.74 2.37 6.60
C ILE A 21 -4.28 0.91 6.53
N LYS A 22 -3.26 0.66 5.72
CA LYS A 22 -2.58 -0.63 5.55
C LYS A 22 -1.08 -0.46 5.66
N GLU A 23 -0.41 -1.50 6.13
CA GLU A 23 1.04 -1.63 6.12
C GLU A 23 1.43 -2.78 5.18
N ALA A 24 2.33 -2.50 4.25
CA ALA A 24 2.92 -3.48 3.35
C ALA A 24 4.36 -3.76 3.76
N TYR A 25 4.62 -4.98 4.20
CA TYR A 25 5.95 -5.50 4.52
C TYR A 25 6.46 -6.22 3.27
N ILE A 26 7.57 -5.74 2.71
CA ILE A 26 8.13 -6.24 1.46
C ILE A 26 9.48 -6.87 1.76
N GLY A 27 9.66 -8.13 1.34
CA GLY A 27 10.91 -8.88 1.55
C GLY A 27 11.38 -8.80 3.00
N ASP A 28 12.64 -8.39 3.16
CA ASP A 28 13.30 -8.25 4.45
C ASP A 28 13.56 -6.77 4.82
N PHE A 29 12.84 -5.84 4.16
CA PHE A 29 12.91 -4.42 4.52
C PHE A 29 12.36 -4.21 5.95
N PRO A 30 13.08 -3.46 6.81
CA PRO A 30 12.74 -3.37 8.23
C PRO A 30 11.47 -2.57 8.50
N GLU A 31 11.15 -1.61 7.62
CA GLU A 31 10.01 -0.73 7.77
C GLU A 31 8.94 -1.02 6.71
N PRO A 32 7.65 -1.06 7.10
CA PRO A 32 6.58 -1.24 6.13
C PRO A 32 6.30 0.06 5.36
N ILE A 33 5.79 -0.08 4.15
CA ILE A 33 5.19 1.04 3.43
C ILE A 33 3.75 1.21 3.93
N ARG A 34 3.40 2.42 4.37
CA ARG A 34 2.03 2.77 4.75
C ARG A 34 1.24 3.25 3.55
N PHE A 35 0.09 2.64 3.36
CA PHE A 35 -0.89 3.03 2.36
C PHE A 35 -2.20 3.44 3.03
N GLY A 36 -2.91 4.34 2.38
CA GLY A 36 -4.21 4.79 2.82
C GLY A 36 -5.00 5.41 1.68
N VAL A 37 -5.74 6.46 2.01
CA VAL A 37 -6.54 7.20 1.05
C VAL A 37 -6.32 8.70 1.26
N HIS A 38 -6.32 9.45 0.16
CA HIS A 38 -6.16 10.91 0.18
C HIS A 38 -7.07 11.58 -0.86
N SER A 39 -7.26 12.90 -0.72
CA SER A 39 -7.91 13.75 -1.75
C SER A 39 -9.21 13.19 -2.36
N GLY A 40 -9.23 12.85 -3.67
CA GLY A 40 -10.40 12.27 -4.35
C GLY A 40 -10.62 10.80 -4.02
N VAL A 41 -9.56 10.06 -3.68
CA VAL A 41 -9.62 8.63 -3.35
C VAL A 41 -10.43 8.40 -2.07
N LYS A 42 -10.22 9.23 -1.03
CA LYS A 42 -11.01 9.12 0.21
C LYS A 42 -12.51 9.41 -0.02
N LYS A 43 -12.85 10.31 -0.95
CA LYS A 43 -14.25 10.59 -1.33
C LYS A 43 -14.89 9.39 -2.03
N PHE A 44 -14.16 8.76 -2.96
CA PHE A 44 -14.61 7.55 -3.64
C PHE A 44 -14.95 6.41 -2.66
N TYR A 45 -14.12 6.24 -1.63
CA TYR A 45 -14.34 5.23 -0.58
C TYR A 45 -15.25 5.68 0.57
N GLY A 46 -15.75 6.93 0.56
CA GLY A 46 -16.57 7.48 1.65
C GLY A 46 -15.86 7.52 3.01
N ALA A 47 -14.53 7.67 3.02
CA ALA A 47 -13.71 7.64 4.22
C ALA A 47 -13.28 9.04 4.67
N THR A 48 -13.20 9.25 5.98
CA THR A 48 -12.68 10.47 6.62
C THR A 48 -11.51 10.12 7.55
N PRO A 49 -10.36 9.72 7.00
CA PRO A 49 -9.23 9.28 7.81
C PRO A 49 -8.64 10.43 8.62
N GLN A 50 -8.15 10.13 9.82
CA GLN A 50 -7.41 11.12 10.63
C GLN A 50 -6.08 11.52 9.99
N VAL A 51 -5.41 10.57 9.34
CA VAL A 51 -4.13 10.79 8.63
C VAL A 51 -4.27 10.27 7.21
N GLU A 52 -3.97 11.11 6.23
CA GLU A 52 -3.93 10.72 4.83
C GLU A 52 -2.57 10.09 4.50
N TYR A 53 -2.61 9.03 3.70
CA TYR A 53 -1.43 8.36 3.14
C TYR A 53 -1.62 8.17 1.63
N PRO A 54 -0.53 8.00 0.86
CA PRO A 54 -0.62 7.60 -0.54
C PRO A 54 -1.44 6.31 -0.68
N SER A 55 -2.22 6.21 -1.75
CA SER A 55 -2.92 4.98 -2.06
C SER A 55 -1.97 3.95 -2.68
N THR A 56 -2.38 2.68 -2.65
CA THR A 56 -1.65 1.63 -3.38
C THR A 56 -1.62 1.90 -4.88
N LEU A 57 -2.62 2.62 -5.42
CA LEU A 57 -2.67 2.97 -6.84
C LEU A 57 -1.61 4.01 -7.20
N ASP A 58 -1.38 5.01 -6.35
CA ASP A 58 -0.30 5.99 -6.56
C ASP A 58 1.06 5.31 -6.64
N HIS A 59 1.28 4.30 -5.79
CA HIS A 59 2.52 3.52 -5.82
C HIS A 59 2.68 2.72 -7.13
N ILE A 60 1.59 2.13 -7.64
CA ILE A 60 1.62 1.42 -8.94
C ILE A 60 1.91 2.41 -10.08
N VAL A 61 1.26 3.58 -10.09
CA VAL A 61 1.47 4.60 -11.12
C VAL A 61 2.91 5.13 -11.07
N ALA A 62 3.43 5.41 -9.87
CA ALA A 62 4.82 5.83 -9.68
C ALA A 62 5.80 4.77 -10.20
N ALA A 63 5.58 3.50 -9.85
CA ALA A 63 6.43 2.39 -10.31
C ALA A 63 6.39 2.21 -11.84
N ALA A 64 5.23 2.43 -12.46
CA ALA A 64 5.09 2.37 -13.92
C ALA A 64 5.71 3.59 -14.63
N GLY A 65 5.70 4.75 -13.97
CA GLY A 65 6.21 6.01 -14.53
C GLY A 65 7.74 6.11 -14.56
N GLY A 66 8.44 5.48 -13.61
CA GLY A 66 9.89 5.58 -13.44
C GLY A 66 10.30 6.67 -12.46
#